data_AF-A0A3B8TXY8-F1
#
_entry.id   AF-A0A3B8TXY8-F1
#
_cell.length_a   1.000
_cell.length_b   1.000
_cell.length_c   1.000
_cell.angle_alpha   90.00
_cell.angle_beta   90.00
_cell.angle_gamma   90.00
#
_symmetry.space_group_name_H-M   'P 1'
#
loop_
_entity.id
_entity.type
_entity.pdbx_description
1 polymer ?
#
loop_
_entity_poly.entity_id
_entity_poly.type
_entity_poly.pdbx_seq_one_letter_code
_entity_poly.pdbx_strand_id
1 'polypeptide(L)'
;MLVAGNVTGDFQNYDFVALNVAASGQLIWTIEHQDNSGQFVVMNRIKSGRRKALHYRFPIPGSYRLTLEVVNVLGLTTIKITKFIAT
;
A
#
# COMPACT_ATOMS: atom_id res chain seq x y z
N MET A 1 -1.83 16.29 4.22
CA MET A 1 -0.62 16.04 3.40
C MET A 1 -0.17 14.61 3.68
N LEU A 2 0.12 13.85 2.62
CA LEU A 2 0.62 12.47 2.70
C LEU A 2 1.96 12.43 1.98
N VAL A 3 2.99 11.90 2.65
CA VAL A 3 4.29 11.63 2.02
C VAL A 3 4.39 10.12 1.86
N ALA A 4 4.51 9.66 0.62
CA ALA A 4 4.68 8.25 0.27
C ALA A 4 5.93 8.07 -0.59
N GLY A 5 6.80 7.14 -0.22
CA GLY A 5 8.06 6.86 -0.94
C GLY A 5 8.34 5.37 -1.00
N ASN A 6 9.05 4.96 -2.05
CA ASN A 6 9.57 3.60 -2.21
C ASN A 6 11.10 3.59 -2.07
N VAL A 7 11.64 2.65 -1.29
CA VAL A 7 13.05 2.27 -1.34
C VAL A 7 13.09 0.85 -1.91
N THR A 8 13.69 0.70 -3.10
CA THR A 8 13.87 -0.62 -3.73
C THR A 8 15.03 -1.31 -3.03
N GLY A 9 14.72 -2.41 -2.34
CA GLY A 9 15.69 -3.20 -1.59
C GLY A 9 15.98 -4.56 -2.21
N ASP A 10 15.42 -4.88 -3.41
CA ASP A 10 15.77 -5.91 -4.43
C ASP A 10 14.52 -6.21 -5.33
N PHE A 11 14.58 -7.13 -6.30
CA PHE A 11 13.46 -7.43 -7.25
C PHE A 11 12.11 -7.79 -6.59
N GLN A 12 12.11 -8.32 -5.36
CA GLN A 12 10.89 -8.69 -4.63
C GLN A 12 10.69 -7.92 -3.32
N ASN A 13 11.67 -7.14 -2.86
CA ASN A 13 11.65 -6.47 -1.56
C ASN A 13 11.43 -4.97 -1.74
N TYR A 14 10.34 -4.45 -1.18
CA TYR A 14 10.00 -3.04 -1.27
C TYR A 14 9.71 -2.48 0.11
N ASP A 15 10.31 -1.33 0.40
CA ASP A 15 9.97 -0.51 1.55
C ASP A 15 9.05 0.62 1.13
N PHE A 16 7.91 0.72 1.80
CA PHE A 16 6.94 1.80 1.64
C PHE A 16 6.86 2.59 2.93
N VAL A 17 6.99 3.91 2.85
CA VAL A 17 6.80 4.78 4.03
C VAL A 17 5.61 5.67 3.78
N ALA A 18 4.70 5.76 4.74
CA ALA A 18 3.62 6.74 4.75
C ALA A 18 3.55 7.50 6.07
N LEU A 19 3.32 8.80 5.96
CA LEU A 19 2.97 9.68 7.08
C LEU A 19 1.70 10.48 6.72
N ASN A 20 0.63 10.23 7.44
CA ASN A 20 -0.54 11.09 7.47
C ASN A 20 -0.32 12.21 8.49
N VAL A 21 -0.17 13.44 8.01
CA VAL A 21 0.05 14.62 8.86
C VAL A 21 -1.25 15.04 9.59
N ALA A 22 -2.43 14.61 9.13
CA ALA A 22 -3.68 14.82 9.86
C ALA A 22 -3.78 13.84 11.04
N ALA A 23 -3.87 14.37 12.26
CA ALA A 23 -3.75 13.63 13.51
C ALA A 23 -4.71 12.44 13.70
N SER A 24 -5.80 12.37 12.93
CA SER A 24 -6.94 11.48 13.19
C SER A 24 -7.20 10.41 12.11
N GLY A 25 -6.36 10.30 11.07
CA GLY A 25 -6.57 9.32 10.00
C GLY A 25 -5.77 8.03 10.15
N GLN A 26 -6.43 6.90 9.90
CA GLN A 26 -5.83 5.57 9.77
C GLN A 26 -5.22 5.39 8.36
N LEU A 27 -4.11 4.68 8.28
CA LEU A 27 -3.54 4.24 7.01
C LEU A 27 -3.97 2.79 6.74
N ILE A 28 -4.48 2.53 5.55
CA ILE A 28 -4.83 1.19 5.07
C ILE A 28 -4.07 0.92 3.78
N TRP A 29 -3.19 -0.07 3.81
CA TRP A 29 -2.51 -0.58 2.62
C TRP A 29 -3.24 -1.82 2.13
N THR A 30 -3.57 -1.85 0.85
CA THR A 30 -4.15 -3.01 0.17
C THR A 30 -3.17 -3.45 -0.91
N ILE A 31 -2.70 -4.69 -0.80
CA ILE A 31 -1.77 -5.30 -1.74
C ILE A 31 -2.55 -6.31 -2.57
N GLU A 32 -2.53 -6.14 -3.88
CA GLU A 32 -3.27 -6.96 -4.82
C GLU A 32 -2.31 -7.52 -5.86
N HIS A 33 -2.52 -8.78 -6.24
CA HIS A 33 -1.77 -9.45 -7.31
C HIS A 33 -2.68 -9.68 -8.51
N GLN A 34 -2.14 -9.53 -9.71
CA GLN A 34 -2.86 -9.79 -10.94
C GLN A 34 -2.91 -11.29 -11.21
N ASP A 35 -4.10 -11.88 -11.22
CA ASP A 35 -4.28 -13.29 -11.57
C ASP A 35 -4.13 -13.55 -13.08
N ASN A 36 -4.20 -14.83 -13.47
CA ASN A 36 -4.07 -15.27 -14.87
C ASN A 36 -5.18 -14.73 -15.78
N SER A 37 -6.30 -14.27 -15.21
CA SER A 37 -7.40 -13.64 -15.96
C SER A 37 -7.21 -12.13 -16.13
N GLY A 38 -6.12 -11.58 -15.56
CA GLY A 38 -5.80 -10.17 -15.58
C GLY A 38 -6.48 -9.37 -14.46
N GLN A 39 -7.19 -10.00 -13.53
CA GLN A 39 -7.88 -9.34 -12.42
C GLN A 39 -6.97 -9.16 -11.21
N PHE A 40 -7.09 -8.03 -10.52
CA PHE A 40 -6.37 -7.77 -9.28
C PHE A 40 -7.12 -8.38 -8.10
N VAL A 41 -6.49 -9.36 -7.45
CA VAL A 41 -7.03 -10.07 -6.28
C VAL A 41 -6.29 -9.61 -5.04
N VAL A 42 -7.03 -9.26 -3.98
CA VAL A 42 -6.46 -8.83 -2.70
C VAL A 42 -5.68 -9.97 -2.07
N MET A 43 -4.39 -9.76 -1.85
CA MET A 43 -3.54 -10.69 -1.11
C MET A 43 -3.37 -10.30 0.35
N ASN A 44 -3.26 -9.00 0.63
CA ASN A 44 -3.05 -8.54 1.99
C ASN A 44 -3.68 -7.16 2.22
N ARG A 45 -4.14 -6.94 3.46
CA ARG A 45 -4.66 -5.66 3.91
C ARG A 45 -4.05 -5.29 5.25
N ILE A 46 -3.23 -4.25 5.26
CA ILE A 46 -2.42 -3.86 6.40
C ILE A 46 -2.94 -2.52 6.92
N LYS A 47 -3.43 -2.53 8.16
CA LYS A 47 -3.90 -1.34 8.85
C LYS A 47 -2.81 -0.80 9.78
N SER A 48 -2.66 0.51 9.84
CA SER A 48 -1.75 1.18 10.77
C SER A 48 -2.28 2.56 11.17
N GLY A 49 -1.75 3.11 12.25
CA GLY A 49 -2.03 4.50 12.64
C GLY A 49 -1.44 5.52 11.65
N ARG A 50 -1.15 6.72 12.13
CA ARG A 50 -0.72 7.86 11.30
C ARG A 50 0.60 7.68 10.51
N ARG A 51 1.49 6.78 10.95
CA ARG A 51 2.80 6.54 10.32
C ARG A 51 3.06 5.05 10.21
N LYS A 52 3.56 4.62 9.06
CA LYS A 52 4.01 3.25 8.86
C LYS A 52 5.16 3.20 7.86
N ALA A 53 6.22 2.51 8.24
CA ALA A 53 7.14 1.89 7.31
C ALA A 53 6.68 0.44 7.12
N LEU A 54 6.49 0.04 5.87
CA LEU A 54 6.06 -1.28 5.45
C LEU A 54 7.18 -1.88 4.61
N HIS A 55 7.87 -2.86 5.17
CA HIS A 55 8.71 -3.77 4.40
C HIS A 55 7.81 -4.89 3.89
N TYR A 56 7.74 -5.07 2.58
CA TYR A 56 6.95 -6.14 1.98
C TYR A 56 7.77 -6.90 0.94
N ARG A 57 7.78 -8.23 1.10
CA ARG A 57 8.32 -9.15 0.10
C ARG A 57 7.17 -9.72 -0.72
N PHE A 58 7.18 -9.44 -2.02
CA PHE A 58 6.24 -10.02 -2.96
C PHE A 58 6.52 -11.52 -3.13
N PRO A 59 5.57 -12.41 -2.79
CA PRO A 59 5.84 -13.85 -2.68
C PRO A 59 6.02 -14.56 -4.02
N ILE A 60 5.45 -14.00 -5.10
CA ILE A 60 5.54 -14.54 -6.45
C ILE A 60 5.91 -13.43 -7.45
N PRO A 61 6.70 -13.71 -8.50
CA PRO A 61 6.91 -12.76 -9.60
C PRO A 61 5.59 -12.43 -10.29
N GLY A 62 5.43 -11.21 -10.79
CA GLY A 62 4.18 -10.79 -11.41
C GLY A 62 3.86 -9.31 -11.27
N SER A 63 2.61 -8.99 -11.60
CA SER A 63 2.09 -7.63 -11.55
C SER A 63 1.27 -7.41 -10.29
N TYR A 64 1.57 -6.35 -9.58
CA TYR A 64 0.92 -5.99 -8.34
C TYR A 64 0.33 -4.58 -8.39
N ARG A 65 -0.77 -4.40 -7.67
CA ARG A 65 -1.38 -3.11 -7.37
C ARG A 65 -1.32 -2.88 -5.87
N LEU A 66 -0.54 -1.88 -5.47
CA LEU A 66 -0.48 -1.40 -4.11
C LEU A 66 -1.35 -0.16 -3.98
N THR A 67 -2.34 -0.21 -3.11
CA THR A 67 -3.22 0.93 -2.82
C THR A 67 -3.05 1.36 -1.37
N LEU A 68 -2.71 2.63 -1.15
CA LEU A 68 -2.71 3.27 0.16
C LEU A 68 -3.93 4.18 0.29
N GLU A 69 -4.75 3.92 1.29
CA GLU A 69 -5.89 4.73 1.66
C GLU A 69 -5.63 5.41 3.02
N VAL A 70 -5.92 6.71 3.10
CA VAL A 70 -6.06 7.42 4.38
C VAL A 70 -7.55 7.46 4.71
N VAL A 71 -7.92 6.88 5.84
CA VAL A 71 -9.31 6.79 6.29
C VAL A 71 -9.48 7.65 7.53
N ASN A 72 -10.44 8.56 7.54
CA ASN A 72 -10.70 9.41 8.71
C ASN A 72 -11.45 8.66 9.83
N VAL A 73 -11.72 9.33 10.95
CA VAL A 73 -12.44 8.76 12.10
C VAL A 73 -13.87 8.30 11.79
N LEU A 74 -14.45 8.81 10.69
CA LEU A 74 -15.78 8.42 10.22
C LEU A 74 -15.75 7.22 9.27
N GLY A 75 -14.58 6.64 9.01
CA GLY A 75 -14.42 5.51 8.08
C GLY A 75 -14.39 5.92 6.61
N LEU A 76 -14.29 7.22 6.29
CA LEU A 76 -14.26 7.71 4.92
C LEU A 76 -12.83 7.82 4.39
N THR A 77 -12.60 7.30 3.18
CA THR A 77 -11.33 7.49 2.47
C THR A 77 -11.18 8.94 2.05
N THR A 78 -10.18 9.63 2.60
CA THR A 78 -9.88 11.03 2.29
C THR A 78 -8.75 11.18 1.28
N ILE A 79 -7.85 10.21 1.22
CA ILE A 79 -6.75 10.14 0.24
C ILE A 79 -6.63 8.70 -0.23
N LYS A 80 -6.42 8.51 -1.54
CA LYS A 80 -6.14 7.22 -2.15
C LYS A 80 -4.97 7.36 -3.12
N ILE A 81 -3.91 6.60 -2.91
CA ILE A 81 -2.76 6.53 -3.81
C ILE A 81 -2.63 5.08 -4.28
N THR A 82 -2.53 4.89 -5.59
CA THR A 82 -2.30 3.56 -6.18
C THR A 82 -0.98 3.56 -6.92
N LYS A 83 -0.20 2.50 -6.73
CA LYS A 83 1.06 2.25 -7.44
C LYS A 83 1.05 0.85 -8.02
N PHE A 84 1.44 0.74 -9.28
CA PHE A 84 1.66 -0.54 -9.94
C PHE A 84 3.12 -0.94 -9.79
N ILE A 85 3.34 -2.22 -9.50
CA ILE A 85 4.66 -2.79 -9.25
C ILE A 85 4.77 -4.05 -10.10
N ALA A 86 5.85 -4.16 -10.87
CA ALA A 86 6.25 -5.40 -11.52
C ALA A 86 7.47 -5.94 -10.78
N THR A 87 7.44 -7.21 -10.40
CA THR A 87 8.52 -7.91 -9.68
C THR A 87 9.02 -9.09 -10.47
#